data_AF-A0A0K2RED2-F1
#
_entry.id   AF-A0A0K2RED2-F1
#
_cell.length_a   1.000
_cell.length_b   1.000
_cell.length_c   1.000
_cell.angle_alpha   90.00
_cell.angle_beta   90.00
_cell.angle_gamma   90.00
#
_symmetry.space_group_name_H-M   'P 1'
#
loop_
_entity.id
_entity.type
_entity.pdbx_description
1 polymer ?
#
loop_
_entity_poly.entity_id
_entity_poly.type
_entity_poly.pdbx_seq_one_letter_code
_entity_poly.pdbx_strand_id
1 'polypeptide(L)'
;MKALTGRSAMKSPGKPSLRRDTERAFWRAIATGCTSEVAATSVGVSQAAGTRWFRDRGGMPTFMLTSPKGRYLSFEEREEIALLKAQGSGVRQIAQELKRSPSTISRELCRNAATRAGKLDYRASVAQWKAERFAQRPKTAKLVTNERLHQYVQDKLAGVVRAPDGRIVTGPGAPEWTGRNKPHRGDREWVTAWSPEQISNRLKVDFPDDESMRISHEAIYQALYIQGRGALKRELVLHLRTGRALRVPRARSKRQSWAHVTEETLISNRPPEVADRAVPGHWEGDLVIGLQRSAIGTLVERTTRFTMLIHLPREEGYGIIPRTKNGPALAGYGAVTMADALAKTITTLPQQLRQSVTWDRGKELSDHARFTVDTGVRVYFADPKSPWQRGTNENTNGLLRQYFPKGTDLSRWSSDDLAAIAHTLNTRPRKALGWKTPAEALEEQLRSVQQPGVATTG
;
A
#
# COMPACT_ATOMS: atom_id res chain seq x y z
N MET A 1 -14.97 14.93 -48.18
CA MET A 1 -14.73 14.56 -46.75
C MET A 1 -13.63 15.40 -46.11
N LYS A 2 -12.35 15.25 -46.49
CA LYS A 2 -11.26 16.13 -46.03
C LYS A 2 -11.52 17.61 -46.39
N ALA A 3 -12.17 17.88 -47.52
CA ALA A 3 -12.59 19.22 -47.93
C ALA A 3 -13.73 19.86 -47.10
N LEU A 4 -14.59 19.05 -46.45
CA LEU A 4 -15.73 19.56 -45.65
C LEU A 4 -15.46 19.57 -44.15
N THR A 5 -14.64 18.63 -43.64
CA THR A 5 -14.37 18.47 -42.21
C THR A 5 -12.88 18.53 -41.84
N GLY A 6 -11.98 18.67 -42.82
CA GLY A 6 -10.53 18.71 -42.63
C GLY A 6 -9.88 17.35 -42.28
N ARG A 7 -10.64 16.24 -42.23
CA ARG A 7 -10.15 14.97 -41.66
C ARG A 7 -10.44 13.75 -42.54
N SER A 8 -9.57 12.74 -42.44
CA SER A 8 -9.77 11.42 -43.04
C SER A 8 -10.96 10.69 -42.42
N ALA A 9 -11.61 9.81 -43.19
CA ALA A 9 -12.67 8.95 -42.67
C ALA A 9 -12.13 8.07 -41.54
N MET A 10 -12.78 8.10 -40.38
CA MET A 10 -12.38 7.31 -39.22
C MET A 10 -12.85 5.86 -39.42
N LYS A 11 -11.97 4.87 -39.26
CA LYS A 11 -12.38 3.45 -39.20
C LYS A 11 -13.37 3.26 -38.05
N SER A 12 -14.57 2.75 -38.35
CA SER A 12 -15.62 2.45 -37.37
C SER A 12 -15.16 1.30 -36.46
N PRO A 13 -14.97 1.49 -35.15
CA PRO A 13 -14.40 0.47 -34.27
C PRO A 13 -15.47 -0.45 -33.65
N GLY A 14 -16.66 -0.55 -34.25
CA GLY A 14 -17.79 -1.33 -33.72
C GLY A 14 -18.77 -0.53 -32.85
N LYS A 15 -19.67 -1.23 -32.13
CA LYS A 15 -20.70 -0.63 -31.26
C LYS A 15 -20.02 0.25 -30.20
N PRO A 16 -20.49 1.49 -29.96
CA PRO A 16 -19.92 2.34 -28.91
C PRO A 16 -19.87 1.60 -27.57
N SER A 17 -18.74 1.71 -26.87
CA SER A 17 -18.66 1.27 -25.47
C SER A 17 -19.74 1.97 -24.63
N LEU A 18 -20.12 1.38 -23.51
CA LEU A 18 -21.04 1.99 -22.54
C LEU A 18 -20.56 3.41 -22.16
N ARG A 19 -21.53 4.30 -21.85
CA ARG A 19 -21.29 5.73 -21.60
C ARG A 19 -20.29 5.91 -20.45
N ARG A 20 -19.34 6.86 -20.58
CA ARG A 20 -18.40 7.18 -19.49
C ARG A 20 -19.09 7.63 -18.21
N ASP A 21 -20.28 8.21 -18.31
CA ASP A 21 -21.05 8.61 -17.13
C ASP A 21 -21.53 7.39 -16.33
N THR A 22 -21.95 6.33 -17.02
CA THR A 22 -22.26 5.03 -16.41
C THR A 22 -21.02 4.42 -15.77
N GLU A 23 -19.88 4.41 -16.46
CA GLU A 23 -18.63 3.94 -15.85
C GLU A 23 -18.21 4.81 -14.65
N ARG A 24 -18.38 6.14 -14.70
CA ARG A 24 -18.11 7.04 -13.57
C ARG A 24 -18.99 6.71 -12.37
N ALA A 25 -20.28 6.53 -12.57
CA ALA A 25 -21.22 6.16 -11.52
C ALA A 25 -20.83 4.80 -10.90
N PHE A 26 -20.45 3.83 -11.74
CA PHE A 26 -19.95 2.53 -11.29
C PHE A 26 -18.74 2.69 -10.37
N TRP A 27 -17.72 3.43 -10.79
CA TRP A 27 -16.52 3.62 -9.99
C TRP A 27 -16.74 4.47 -8.72
N ARG A 28 -17.73 5.37 -8.72
CA ARG A 28 -18.17 6.06 -7.48
C ARG A 28 -18.80 5.08 -6.50
N ALA A 29 -19.68 4.19 -6.95
CA ALA A 29 -20.26 3.13 -6.11
C ALA A 29 -19.18 2.14 -5.60
N ILE A 30 -18.21 1.79 -6.43
CA ILE A 30 -17.04 1.02 -5.99
C ILE A 30 -16.28 1.77 -4.88
N ALA A 31 -16.06 3.08 -5.02
CA ALA A 31 -15.35 3.87 -4.02
C ALA A 31 -16.04 3.91 -2.64
N THR A 32 -17.37 3.81 -2.59
CA THR A 32 -18.15 3.69 -1.33
C THR A 32 -18.10 2.28 -0.73
N GLY A 33 -17.49 1.31 -1.41
CA GLY A 33 -17.23 -0.04 -0.91
C GLY A 33 -18.15 -1.12 -1.49
N CYS A 34 -19.09 -0.77 -2.37
CA CYS A 34 -19.95 -1.74 -3.06
C CYS A 34 -19.12 -2.76 -3.85
N THR A 35 -19.63 -3.99 -4.01
CA THR A 35 -19.00 -5.01 -4.89
C THR A 35 -19.17 -4.62 -6.36
N SER A 36 -18.42 -5.26 -7.27
CA SER A 36 -18.57 -5.03 -8.71
C SER A 36 -19.97 -5.36 -9.21
N GLU A 37 -20.60 -6.39 -8.66
CA GLU A 37 -21.93 -6.84 -9.02
C GLU A 37 -22.98 -5.81 -8.59
N VAL A 38 -22.93 -5.37 -7.33
CA VAL A 38 -23.86 -4.36 -6.78
C VAL A 38 -23.68 -3.02 -7.50
N ALA A 39 -22.43 -2.60 -7.71
CA ALA A 39 -22.15 -1.37 -8.44
C ALA A 39 -22.67 -1.43 -9.88
N ALA A 40 -22.56 -2.57 -10.58
CA ALA A 40 -23.08 -2.75 -11.92
C ALA A 40 -24.61 -2.61 -11.98
N THR A 41 -25.31 -3.33 -11.09
CA THR A 41 -26.77 -3.27 -10.98
C THR A 41 -27.23 -1.83 -10.72
N SER A 42 -26.56 -1.11 -9.81
CA SER A 42 -26.92 0.27 -9.46
C SER A 42 -26.82 1.27 -10.61
N VAL A 43 -26.09 0.93 -11.69
CA VAL A 43 -25.92 1.79 -12.87
C VAL A 43 -26.58 1.22 -14.13
N GLY A 44 -27.44 0.20 -13.97
CA GLY A 44 -28.16 -0.43 -15.09
C GLY A 44 -27.27 -1.26 -16.02
N VAL A 45 -26.17 -1.80 -15.51
CA VAL A 45 -25.23 -2.65 -16.27
C VAL A 45 -25.26 -4.07 -15.71
N SER A 46 -25.10 -5.08 -16.59
CA SER A 46 -25.07 -6.47 -16.14
C SER A 46 -23.90 -6.72 -15.18
N GLN A 47 -24.11 -7.58 -14.18
CA GLN A 47 -23.08 -7.93 -13.19
C GLN A 47 -21.80 -8.43 -13.86
N ALA A 48 -21.92 -9.26 -14.90
CA ALA A 48 -20.79 -9.76 -15.68
C ALA A 48 -19.96 -8.63 -16.32
N ALA A 49 -20.61 -7.59 -16.85
CA ALA A 49 -19.92 -6.45 -17.44
C ALA A 49 -19.21 -5.61 -16.37
N GLY A 50 -19.82 -5.37 -15.21
CA GLY A 50 -19.17 -4.67 -14.10
C GLY A 50 -17.96 -5.42 -13.54
N THR A 51 -18.05 -6.75 -13.40
CA THR A 51 -16.92 -7.58 -12.97
C THR A 51 -15.78 -7.55 -13.98
N ARG A 52 -16.09 -7.56 -15.28
CA ARG A 52 -15.09 -7.38 -16.34
C ARG A 52 -14.42 -5.99 -16.25
N TRP A 53 -15.21 -4.92 -16.12
CA TRP A 53 -14.68 -3.56 -15.95
C TRP A 53 -13.72 -3.44 -14.77
N PHE A 54 -14.11 -4.01 -13.63
CA PHE A 54 -13.29 -3.98 -12.44
C PHE A 54 -11.96 -4.71 -12.65
N ARG A 55 -11.98 -5.88 -13.29
CA ARG A 55 -10.78 -6.69 -13.57
C ARG A 55 -9.87 -6.06 -14.61
N ASP A 56 -10.42 -5.61 -15.74
CA ASP A 56 -9.66 -5.01 -16.85
C ASP A 56 -8.90 -3.76 -16.43
N ARG A 57 -9.45 -3.02 -15.45
CA ARG A 57 -8.84 -1.80 -14.91
C ARG A 57 -8.05 -2.04 -13.62
N GLY A 58 -7.82 -3.29 -13.23
CA GLY A 58 -7.05 -3.63 -12.03
C GLY A 58 -7.68 -3.18 -10.71
N GLY A 59 -9.00 -2.95 -10.69
CA GLY A 59 -9.73 -2.43 -9.54
C GLY A 59 -9.63 -0.92 -9.35
N MET A 60 -9.26 -0.15 -10.38
CA MET A 60 -9.13 1.31 -10.30
C MET A 60 -9.74 2.06 -11.50
N PRO A 61 -10.28 3.27 -11.32
CA PRO A 61 -10.64 4.12 -12.45
C PRO A 61 -9.39 4.66 -13.17
N THR A 62 -9.44 4.76 -14.51
CA THR A 62 -8.36 5.37 -15.33
C THR A 62 -8.61 6.86 -15.62
N PHE A 63 -9.73 7.40 -15.16
CA PHE A 63 -10.19 8.76 -15.42
C PHE A 63 -10.74 9.40 -14.15
N MET A 64 -10.84 10.73 -14.14
CA MET A 64 -11.44 11.46 -13.04
C MET A 64 -12.91 11.08 -12.88
N LEU A 65 -13.31 10.77 -11.65
CA LEU A 65 -14.69 10.42 -11.31
C LEU A 65 -15.62 11.62 -11.36
N THR A 66 -15.10 12.84 -11.37
CA THR A 66 -15.89 14.06 -11.56
C THR A 66 -16.42 14.14 -12.98
N SER A 67 -17.70 14.49 -13.11
CA SER A 67 -18.29 14.78 -14.42
C SER A 67 -17.72 16.11 -14.93
N PRO A 68 -17.49 16.27 -16.24
CA PRO A 68 -17.12 17.56 -16.81
C PRO A 68 -18.24 18.55 -16.53
N LYS A 69 -17.93 19.71 -15.94
CA LYS A 69 -18.88 20.81 -15.74
C LYS A 69 -18.54 21.98 -16.66
N GLY A 70 -19.54 22.77 -17.04
CA GLY A 70 -19.36 24.03 -17.76
C GLY A 70 -19.16 23.87 -19.27
N ARG A 71 -17.91 23.99 -19.74
CA ARG A 71 -17.53 24.19 -21.16
C ARG A 71 -17.97 23.08 -22.13
N TYR A 72 -18.16 21.85 -21.65
CA TYR A 72 -18.46 20.69 -22.49
C TYR A 72 -19.96 20.40 -22.49
N LEU A 73 -20.50 20.03 -23.67
CA LEU A 73 -21.89 19.57 -23.78
C LEU A 73 -22.08 18.25 -23.02
N SER A 74 -23.18 18.11 -22.31
CA SER A 74 -23.64 16.85 -21.71
C SER A 74 -24.22 15.92 -22.78
N PHE A 75 -24.55 14.69 -22.39
CA PHE A 75 -25.25 13.78 -23.30
C PHE A 75 -26.68 14.25 -23.57
N GLU A 76 -27.40 14.72 -22.53
CA GLU A 76 -28.76 15.26 -22.65
C GLU A 76 -28.80 16.44 -23.63
N GLU A 77 -27.83 17.37 -23.52
CA GLU A 77 -27.70 18.47 -24.48
C GLU A 77 -27.43 17.95 -25.90
N ARG A 78 -26.70 16.84 -26.05
CA ARG A 78 -26.49 16.22 -27.38
C ARG A 78 -27.73 15.54 -27.93
N GLU A 79 -28.59 14.97 -27.08
CA GLU A 79 -29.89 14.42 -27.49
C GLU A 79 -30.81 15.54 -27.96
N GLU A 80 -30.86 16.64 -27.22
CA GLU A 80 -31.65 17.82 -27.59
C GLU A 80 -31.16 18.45 -28.90
N ILE A 81 -29.84 18.57 -29.10
CA ILE A 81 -29.27 18.99 -30.40
C ILE A 81 -29.75 18.06 -31.53
N ALA A 82 -29.84 16.74 -31.29
CA ALA A 82 -30.26 15.80 -32.32
C ALA A 82 -31.75 15.96 -32.67
N LEU A 83 -32.61 16.15 -31.67
CA LEU A 83 -34.05 16.39 -31.85
C LEU A 83 -34.31 17.70 -32.60
N LEU A 84 -33.77 18.81 -32.10
CA LEU A 84 -33.96 20.13 -32.73
C LEU A 84 -33.39 20.16 -34.15
N LYS A 85 -32.27 19.46 -34.40
CA LYS A 85 -31.72 19.34 -35.75
C LYS A 85 -32.62 18.53 -36.68
N ALA A 86 -33.24 17.47 -36.20
CA ALA A 86 -34.20 16.67 -36.96
C ALA A 86 -35.49 17.46 -37.28
N GLN A 87 -35.88 18.38 -36.39
CA GLN A 87 -36.98 19.33 -36.60
C GLN A 87 -36.63 20.49 -37.56
N GLY A 88 -35.40 20.54 -38.09
CA GLY A 88 -34.96 21.58 -39.02
C GLY A 88 -34.45 22.86 -38.37
N SER A 89 -34.31 22.92 -37.04
CA SER A 89 -33.83 24.11 -36.33
C SER A 89 -32.41 24.50 -36.75
N GLY A 90 -32.19 25.81 -36.92
CA GLY A 90 -30.88 26.39 -37.24
C GLY A 90 -29.94 26.43 -36.03
N VAL A 91 -28.63 26.60 -36.27
CA VAL A 91 -27.59 26.61 -35.22
C VAL A 91 -27.87 27.65 -34.11
N ARG A 92 -28.33 28.85 -34.48
CA ARG A 92 -28.61 29.93 -33.51
C ARG A 92 -29.81 29.63 -32.62
N GLN A 93 -30.85 29.03 -33.20
CA GLN A 93 -32.06 28.61 -32.47
C GLN A 93 -31.74 27.49 -31.48
N ILE A 94 -31.00 26.46 -31.90
CA ILE A 94 -30.53 25.38 -31.02
C ILE A 94 -29.69 25.95 -29.87
N ALA A 95 -28.85 26.95 -30.16
CA ALA A 95 -28.01 27.58 -29.16
C ALA A 95 -28.82 28.38 -28.13
N GLN A 96 -29.87 29.07 -28.56
CA GLN A 96 -30.78 29.81 -27.68
C GLN A 96 -31.55 28.86 -26.76
N GLU A 97 -32.12 27.79 -27.31
CA GLU A 97 -32.88 26.77 -26.57
C GLU A 97 -32.03 26.14 -25.46
N LEU A 98 -30.78 25.78 -25.79
CA LEU A 98 -29.84 25.17 -24.87
C LEU A 98 -29.08 26.17 -23.98
N LYS A 99 -29.31 27.48 -24.15
CA LYS A 99 -28.54 28.55 -23.48
C LYS A 99 -27.02 28.37 -23.65
N ARG A 100 -26.58 27.99 -24.86
CA ARG A 100 -25.17 27.81 -25.24
C ARG A 100 -24.75 28.79 -26.33
N SER A 101 -23.43 28.95 -26.51
CA SER A 101 -22.94 29.78 -27.62
C SER A 101 -23.24 29.11 -28.99
N PRO A 102 -23.66 29.86 -30.02
CA PRO A 102 -23.84 29.32 -31.37
C PRO A 102 -22.58 28.63 -31.91
N SER A 103 -21.40 29.12 -31.55
CA SER A 103 -20.13 28.52 -31.92
C SER A 103 -19.91 27.14 -31.26
N THR A 104 -20.47 26.87 -30.08
CA THR A 104 -20.42 25.54 -29.45
C THR A 104 -21.22 24.54 -30.27
N ILE A 105 -22.46 24.89 -30.61
CA ILE A 105 -23.37 24.05 -31.40
C ILE A 105 -22.82 23.78 -32.79
N SER A 106 -22.35 24.83 -33.49
CA SER A 106 -21.72 24.72 -34.80
C SER A 106 -20.53 23.74 -34.77
N ARG A 107 -19.63 23.88 -33.79
CA ARG A 107 -18.47 22.99 -33.66
C ARG A 107 -18.85 21.56 -33.32
N GLU A 108 -19.88 21.34 -32.49
CA GLU A 108 -20.38 20.00 -32.17
C GLU A 108 -20.92 19.30 -33.43
N LEU A 109 -21.83 19.96 -34.16
CA LEU A 109 -22.42 19.42 -35.39
C LEU A 109 -21.36 19.16 -36.46
N CYS A 110 -20.37 20.05 -36.60
CA CYS A 110 -19.28 19.88 -37.57
C CYS A 110 -18.29 18.76 -37.19
N ARG A 111 -17.89 18.68 -35.91
CA ARG A 111 -16.81 17.76 -35.47
C ARG A 111 -17.31 16.36 -35.13
N ASN A 112 -18.55 16.23 -34.67
CA ASN A 112 -19.05 15.01 -34.05
C ASN A 112 -20.20 14.34 -34.81
N ALA A 113 -20.71 14.93 -35.91
CA ALA A 113 -21.68 14.25 -36.79
C ALA A 113 -21.16 12.88 -37.25
N ALA A 114 -22.04 11.89 -37.26
CA ALA A 114 -21.74 10.55 -37.73
C ALA A 114 -21.72 10.55 -39.26
N THR A 115 -20.81 9.77 -39.83
CA THR A 115 -20.73 9.56 -41.27
C THR A 115 -21.09 8.12 -41.52
N ARG A 116 -22.30 7.88 -42.02
CA ARG A 116 -22.74 6.56 -42.50
C ARG A 116 -23.11 6.72 -43.97
N ALA A 117 -22.58 5.87 -44.84
CA ALA A 117 -22.86 5.90 -46.28
C ALA A 117 -22.67 7.28 -46.97
N GLY A 118 -21.67 8.06 -46.53
CA GLY A 118 -21.36 9.37 -47.16
C GLY A 118 -22.24 10.54 -46.74
N LYS A 119 -23.26 10.36 -45.88
CA LYS A 119 -24.12 11.43 -45.34
C LYS A 119 -23.67 11.88 -43.95
N LEU A 120 -23.84 13.18 -43.64
CA LEU A 120 -23.56 13.78 -42.33
C LEU A 120 -24.81 13.70 -41.44
N ASP A 121 -25.03 12.55 -40.82
CA ASP A 121 -26.14 12.37 -39.88
C ASP A 121 -25.66 12.62 -38.45
N TYR A 122 -26.31 13.54 -37.74
CA TYR A 122 -25.98 13.78 -36.33
C TYR A 122 -26.72 12.79 -35.43
N ARG A 123 -25.96 11.96 -34.69
CA ARG A 123 -26.49 11.04 -33.68
C ARG A 123 -25.83 11.33 -32.34
N ALA A 124 -26.62 11.63 -31.32
CA ALA A 124 -26.14 11.98 -29.98
C ALA A 124 -25.18 10.94 -29.39
N SER A 125 -25.51 9.65 -29.50
CA SER A 125 -24.68 8.53 -29.01
C SER A 125 -23.30 8.45 -29.68
N VAL A 126 -23.24 8.64 -31.00
CA VAL A 126 -21.97 8.65 -31.74
C VAL A 126 -21.17 9.91 -31.43
N ALA A 127 -21.84 11.06 -31.34
CA ALA A 127 -21.22 12.33 -31.02
C ALA A 127 -20.58 12.32 -29.62
N GLN A 128 -21.31 11.77 -28.64
CA GLN A 128 -20.81 11.54 -27.29
C GLN A 128 -19.59 10.63 -27.29
N TRP A 129 -19.67 9.47 -27.93
CA TRP A 129 -18.55 8.53 -28.01
C TRP A 129 -17.30 9.16 -28.66
N LYS A 130 -17.47 9.92 -29.75
CA LYS A 130 -16.39 10.68 -30.39
C LYS A 130 -15.77 11.69 -29.44
N ALA A 131 -16.60 12.50 -28.76
CA ALA A 131 -16.14 13.49 -27.79
C ALA A 131 -15.34 12.83 -26.66
N GLU A 132 -15.82 11.71 -26.12
CA GLU A 132 -15.15 10.94 -25.07
C GLU A 132 -13.81 10.35 -25.55
N ARG A 133 -13.75 9.84 -26.77
CA ARG A 133 -12.52 9.31 -27.37
C ARG A 133 -11.48 10.42 -27.59
N PHE A 134 -11.88 11.55 -28.16
CA PHE A 134 -10.97 12.69 -28.34
C PHE A 134 -10.51 13.31 -27.02
N ALA A 135 -11.32 13.21 -25.97
CA ALA A 135 -10.96 13.66 -24.63
C ALA A 135 -9.92 12.75 -23.93
N GLN A 136 -9.64 11.54 -24.43
CA GLN A 136 -8.69 10.61 -23.80
C GLN A 136 -7.28 11.18 -23.69
N ARG A 137 -6.84 11.95 -24.69
CA ARG A 137 -5.50 12.60 -24.78
C ARG A 137 -4.44 11.86 -23.95
N PRO A 138 -4.16 10.58 -24.26
CA PRO A 138 -3.28 9.77 -23.45
C PRO A 138 -1.90 10.42 -23.40
N LYS A 139 -1.41 10.69 -22.20
CA LYS A 139 -0.04 11.14 -21.97
C LYS A 139 0.81 9.92 -21.66
N THR A 140 2.02 9.88 -22.20
CA THR A 140 3.03 8.89 -21.79
C THR A 140 3.24 8.98 -20.29
N ALA A 141 3.24 7.84 -19.60
CA ALA A 141 3.41 7.83 -18.15
C ALA A 141 4.81 8.31 -17.77
N LYS A 142 4.92 9.01 -16.63
CA LYS A 142 6.20 9.56 -16.16
C LYS A 142 7.27 8.46 -15.96
N LEU A 143 6.87 7.30 -15.45
CA LEU A 143 7.73 6.14 -15.28
C LEU A 143 8.22 5.51 -16.61
N VAL A 144 7.60 5.81 -17.74
CA VAL A 144 8.09 5.37 -19.06
C VAL A 144 9.14 6.34 -19.61
N THR A 145 9.03 7.62 -19.25
CA THR A 145 9.90 8.68 -19.80
C THR A 145 11.09 9.02 -18.91
N ASN A 146 11.02 8.72 -17.62
CA ASN A 146 12.10 8.96 -16.66
C ASN A 146 12.61 7.62 -16.11
N GLU A 147 13.72 7.16 -16.70
CA GLU A 147 14.37 5.89 -16.36
C GLU A 147 14.92 5.88 -14.93
N ARG A 148 15.51 6.99 -14.46
CA ARG A 148 16.02 7.11 -13.09
C ARG A 148 14.91 6.93 -12.06
N LEU A 149 13.76 7.56 -12.28
CA LEU A 149 12.59 7.43 -11.43
C LEU A 149 12.00 6.01 -11.51
N HIS A 150 11.95 5.42 -12.71
CA HIS A 150 11.52 4.04 -12.92
C HIS A 150 12.37 3.07 -12.09
N GLN A 151 13.70 3.15 -12.23
CA GLN A 151 14.64 2.30 -11.53
C GLN A 151 14.51 2.47 -10.01
N TYR A 152 14.45 3.71 -9.52
CA TYR A 152 14.24 3.96 -8.09
C TYR A 152 12.95 3.32 -7.57
N VAL A 153 11.83 3.48 -8.29
CA VAL A 153 10.54 2.88 -7.90
C VAL A 153 10.64 1.36 -7.90
N GLN A 154 11.26 0.76 -8.92
CA GLN A 154 11.45 -0.68 -9.01
C GLN A 154 12.34 -1.21 -7.88
N ASP A 155 13.47 -0.56 -7.59
CA ASP A 155 14.39 -0.94 -6.53
C ASP A 155 13.76 -0.84 -5.14
N LYS A 156 12.94 0.17 -4.88
CA LYS A 156 12.25 0.29 -3.60
C LYS A 156 11.07 -0.68 -3.47
N LEU A 157 10.46 -1.12 -4.57
CA LEU A 157 9.39 -2.14 -4.55
C LEU A 157 9.96 -3.55 -4.39
N ALA A 158 10.96 -3.88 -5.21
CA ALA A 158 11.41 -5.25 -5.47
C ALA A 158 12.94 -5.40 -5.50
N GLY A 159 13.68 -4.44 -4.98
CA GLY A 159 15.13 -4.54 -4.84
C GLY A 159 15.53 -5.61 -3.83
N VAL A 160 16.80 -6.02 -3.90
CA VAL A 160 17.35 -7.09 -3.07
C VAL A 160 17.44 -6.71 -1.59
N VAL A 161 17.31 -7.71 -0.72
CA VAL A 161 17.64 -7.57 0.70
C VAL A 161 19.16 -7.56 0.88
N ARG A 162 19.64 -6.63 1.70
CA ARG A 162 21.05 -6.52 2.07
C ARG A 162 21.20 -6.61 3.57
N ALA A 163 22.23 -7.33 4.00
CA ALA A 163 22.70 -7.28 5.38
C ALA A 163 23.37 -5.92 5.68
N PRO A 164 23.57 -5.56 6.96
CA PRO A 164 24.22 -4.30 7.34
C PRO A 164 25.62 -4.08 6.74
N ASP A 165 26.34 -5.16 6.44
CA ASP A 165 27.66 -5.16 5.78
C ASP A 165 27.59 -4.97 4.25
N GLY A 166 26.37 -4.87 3.68
CA GLY A 166 26.12 -4.70 2.25
C GLY A 166 25.96 -6.01 1.47
N ARG A 167 26.22 -7.17 2.09
CA ARG A 167 26.06 -8.49 1.47
C ARG A 167 24.62 -8.74 1.07
N ILE A 168 24.41 -9.28 -0.12
CA ILE A 168 23.08 -9.65 -0.60
C ILE A 168 22.63 -10.92 0.13
N VAL A 169 21.43 -10.88 0.71
CA VAL A 169 20.82 -12.03 1.37
C VAL A 169 19.60 -12.45 0.56
N THR A 170 19.66 -13.67 0.03
CA THR A 170 18.58 -14.24 -0.79
C THR A 170 17.60 -14.99 0.10
N GLY A 171 16.35 -14.57 0.08
CA GLY A 171 15.26 -15.28 0.73
C GLY A 171 14.74 -16.46 -0.11
N PRO A 172 13.55 -16.98 0.24
CA PRO A 172 12.91 -18.01 -0.57
C PRO A 172 12.46 -17.41 -1.90
N GLY A 173 12.54 -18.18 -2.99
CA GLY A 173 12.14 -17.70 -4.33
C GLY A 173 10.66 -17.33 -4.41
N ALA A 174 10.33 -16.33 -5.25
CA ALA A 174 8.93 -16.03 -5.55
C ALA A 174 8.29 -17.19 -6.34
N PRO A 175 7.08 -17.63 -5.98
CA PRO A 175 6.27 -18.41 -6.91
C PRO A 175 5.91 -17.53 -8.12
N GLU A 176 5.83 -18.13 -9.30
CA GLU A 176 5.41 -17.44 -10.52
C GLU A 176 4.03 -16.78 -10.31
N TRP A 177 3.88 -15.55 -10.78
CA TRP A 177 2.65 -14.81 -10.55
C TRP A 177 1.51 -15.33 -11.44
N THR A 178 0.61 -16.12 -10.85
CA THR A 178 -0.55 -16.72 -11.53
C THR A 178 -1.71 -15.76 -11.82
N GLY A 179 -1.53 -14.44 -11.69
CA GLY A 179 -2.61 -13.47 -11.78
C GLY A 179 -3.49 -13.37 -10.53
N ARG A 180 -3.21 -14.18 -9.49
CA ARG A 180 -3.95 -14.23 -8.22
C ARG A 180 -3.26 -13.42 -7.12
N ASN A 181 -3.96 -13.29 -5.99
CA ASN A 181 -3.38 -12.68 -4.79
C ASN A 181 -2.17 -13.48 -4.30
N LYS A 182 -1.32 -12.84 -3.50
CA LYS A 182 -0.23 -13.52 -2.80
C LYS A 182 -0.70 -14.77 -2.06
N PRO A 183 0.16 -15.80 -1.91
CA PRO A 183 -0.16 -16.96 -1.10
C PRO A 183 -0.48 -16.53 0.34
N HIS A 184 -1.54 -17.12 0.91
CA HIS A 184 -1.98 -16.79 2.28
C HIS A 184 -1.09 -17.44 3.35
N ARG A 185 -0.55 -18.64 3.05
CA ARG A 185 0.32 -19.44 3.93
C ARG A 185 1.44 -20.09 3.13
N GLY A 186 2.28 -19.27 2.53
CA GLY A 186 3.39 -19.75 1.72
C GLY A 186 4.45 -18.67 1.61
N ASP A 187 5.63 -19.11 1.19
CA ASP A 187 6.81 -18.25 1.09
C ASP A 187 6.63 -17.10 0.12
N ARG A 188 7.40 -16.05 0.39
CA ARG A 188 7.43 -14.82 -0.39
C ARG A 188 8.86 -14.41 -0.58
N GLU A 189 9.15 -13.93 -1.77
CA GLU A 189 10.43 -13.34 -2.09
C GLU A 189 10.78 -12.22 -1.14
N TRP A 190 12.02 -12.25 -0.67
CA TRP A 190 12.58 -11.21 0.16
C TRP A 190 13.06 -10.07 -0.72
N VAL A 191 12.38 -8.94 -0.58
CA VAL A 191 12.69 -7.71 -1.29
C VAL A 191 12.59 -6.51 -0.36
N THR A 192 13.06 -5.35 -0.81
CA THR A 192 12.91 -4.07 -0.09
C THR A 192 11.47 -3.77 0.33
N ALA A 193 10.48 -4.09 -0.52
CA ALA A 193 9.03 -4.09 -0.25
C ALA A 193 8.46 -2.77 0.30
N TRP A 194 8.96 -1.62 -0.18
CA TRP A 194 8.38 -0.33 0.17
C TRP A 194 6.99 -0.18 -0.46
N SER A 195 6.08 0.49 0.23
CA SER A 195 4.78 0.83 -0.35
C SER A 195 4.92 1.99 -1.35
N PRO A 196 4.02 2.10 -2.33
CA PRO A 196 3.95 3.29 -3.19
C PRO A 196 3.88 4.62 -2.44
N GLU A 197 3.21 4.65 -1.27
CA GLU A 197 3.14 5.85 -0.42
C GLU A 197 4.50 6.18 0.22
N GLN A 198 5.22 5.16 0.67
CA GLN A 198 6.59 5.31 1.20
C GLN A 198 7.53 5.86 0.13
N ILE A 199 7.51 5.27 -1.07
CA ILE A 199 8.33 5.68 -2.22
C ILE A 199 8.04 7.15 -2.61
N SER A 200 6.77 7.47 -2.83
CA SER A 200 6.34 8.81 -3.27
C SER A 200 6.76 9.93 -2.32
N ASN A 201 6.69 9.69 -1.00
CA ASN A 201 7.11 10.69 -0.02
C ASN A 201 8.62 10.70 0.19
N ARG A 202 9.28 9.55 0.14
CA ARG A 202 10.72 9.46 0.33
C ARG A 202 11.52 10.09 -0.82
N LEU A 203 11.00 10.05 -2.05
CA LEU A 203 11.59 10.74 -3.20
C LEU A 203 11.83 12.25 -2.97
N LYS A 204 11.00 12.90 -2.14
CA LYS A 204 11.18 14.33 -1.82
C LYS A 204 12.36 14.58 -0.87
N VAL A 205 12.70 13.59 -0.06
CA VAL A 205 13.80 13.64 0.91
C VAL A 205 15.11 13.27 0.22
N ASP A 206 15.10 12.19 -0.57
CA ASP A 206 16.31 11.70 -1.24
C ASP A 206 16.72 12.61 -2.42
N PHE A 207 15.76 13.32 -3.02
CA PHE A 207 15.99 14.21 -4.16
C PHE A 207 15.29 15.55 -3.95
N PRO A 208 15.73 16.39 -2.99
CA PRO A 208 15.03 17.62 -2.62
C PRO A 208 14.93 18.61 -3.79
N ASP A 209 15.98 18.72 -4.61
CA ASP A 209 16.08 19.71 -5.68
C ASP A 209 15.68 19.18 -7.07
N ASP A 210 15.36 17.89 -7.20
CA ASP A 210 14.99 17.26 -8.47
C ASP A 210 13.47 17.01 -8.57
N GLU A 211 12.75 17.95 -9.18
CA GLU A 211 11.31 17.83 -9.44
C GLU A 211 10.98 16.69 -10.42
N SER A 212 11.93 16.29 -11.26
CA SER A 212 11.74 15.16 -12.18
C SER A 212 11.54 13.86 -11.40
N MET A 213 12.03 13.76 -10.18
CA MET A 213 11.85 12.61 -9.28
C MET A 213 10.50 12.59 -8.54
N ARG A 214 9.61 13.55 -8.77
CA ARG A 214 8.27 13.59 -8.12
C ARG A 214 7.27 12.68 -8.81
N ILE A 215 6.64 11.78 -8.07
CA ILE A 215 5.50 10.99 -8.54
C ILE A 215 4.51 10.76 -7.40
N SER A 216 3.21 10.76 -7.71
CA SER A 216 2.20 10.40 -6.72
C SER A 216 2.16 8.89 -6.52
N HIS A 217 1.92 8.44 -5.28
CA HIS A 217 1.72 7.02 -4.99
C HIS A 217 0.57 6.41 -5.80
N GLU A 218 -0.44 7.21 -6.16
CA GLU A 218 -1.54 6.79 -7.02
C GLU A 218 -1.08 6.49 -8.45
N ALA A 219 -0.13 7.26 -9.00
CA ALA A 219 0.46 6.98 -10.30
C ALA A 219 1.29 5.68 -10.30
N ILE A 220 2.01 5.39 -9.20
CA ILE A 220 2.70 4.10 -9.02
C ILE A 220 1.68 2.95 -8.95
N TYR A 221 0.60 3.09 -8.18
CA TYR A 221 -0.48 2.10 -8.18
C TYR A 221 -1.12 1.92 -9.56
N GLN A 222 -1.29 2.99 -10.34
CA GLN A 222 -1.79 2.91 -11.71
C GLN A 222 -0.84 2.13 -12.61
N ALA A 223 0.47 2.32 -12.48
CA ALA A 223 1.46 1.55 -13.23
C ALA A 223 1.43 0.05 -12.87
N LEU A 224 1.20 -0.29 -11.59
CA LEU A 224 1.12 -1.68 -11.12
C LEU A 224 -0.18 -2.39 -11.53
N TYR A 225 -1.33 -1.73 -11.41
CA TYR A 225 -2.65 -2.37 -11.56
C TYR A 225 -3.24 -2.28 -12.97
N ILE A 226 -2.87 -1.27 -13.77
CA ILE A 226 -3.48 -1.03 -15.09
C ILE A 226 -2.54 -1.53 -16.19
N GLN A 227 -2.88 -2.68 -16.78
CA GLN A 227 -2.06 -3.41 -17.75
C GLN A 227 -1.66 -2.59 -19.01
N GLY A 228 -2.44 -1.57 -19.39
CA GLY A 228 -2.15 -0.70 -20.53
C GLY A 228 -1.30 0.55 -20.24
N ARG A 229 -0.85 0.77 -18.99
CA ARG A 229 0.05 1.90 -18.64
C ARG A 229 1.53 1.59 -18.89
N GLY A 230 1.89 0.31 -19.00
CA GLY A 230 3.16 -0.18 -19.56
C GLY A 230 4.44 0.19 -18.81
N ALA A 231 4.35 0.67 -17.57
CA ALA A 231 5.50 1.27 -16.88
C ALA A 231 6.10 0.42 -15.75
N LEU A 232 5.43 -0.65 -15.31
CA LEU A 232 5.93 -1.58 -14.30
C LEU A 232 5.36 -2.97 -14.61
N LYS A 233 6.13 -4.02 -14.29
CA LYS A 233 5.62 -5.40 -14.39
C LYS A 233 4.49 -5.63 -13.39
N ARG A 234 3.42 -6.30 -13.83
CA ARG A 234 2.22 -6.50 -13.00
C ARG A 234 2.47 -7.40 -11.80
N GLU A 235 3.40 -8.34 -11.89
CA GLU A 235 3.82 -9.25 -10.81
C GLU A 235 4.34 -8.51 -9.56
N LEU A 236 4.84 -7.28 -9.72
CA LEU A 236 5.33 -6.46 -8.61
C LEU A 236 4.26 -6.15 -7.55
N VAL A 237 2.97 -6.36 -7.86
CA VAL A 237 1.89 -6.31 -6.85
C VAL A 237 2.09 -7.30 -5.71
N LEU A 238 2.81 -8.41 -5.92
CA LEU A 238 3.12 -9.40 -4.88
C LEU A 238 4.05 -8.85 -3.80
N HIS A 239 4.87 -7.84 -4.12
CA HIS A 239 5.76 -7.17 -3.17
C HIS A 239 5.02 -6.18 -2.26
N LEU A 240 3.78 -5.81 -2.60
CA LEU A 240 2.95 -4.98 -1.74
C LEU A 240 2.55 -5.74 -0.48
N ARG A 241 2.35 -5.01 0.63
CA ARG A 241 1.96 -5.59 1.93
C ARG A 241 0.76 -6.54 1.83
N THR A 242 -0.29 -6.14 1.11
CA THR A 242 -1.49 -6.96 0.96
C THR A 242 -1.40 -7.96 -0.19
N GLY A 243 -0.48 -7.75 -1.16
CA GLY A 243 -0.26 -8.65 -2.29
C GLY A 243 -1.51 -8.93 -3.13
N ARG A 244 -2.44 -7.98 -3.23
CA ARG A 244 -3.70 -8.18 -3.95
C ARG A 244 -3.49 -8.03 -5.46
N ALA A 245 -4.01 -8.95 -6.26
CA ALA A 245 -3.98 -8.90 -7.72
C ALA A 245 -4.84 -7.77 -8.31
N LEU A 246 -5.87 -7.36 -7.57
CA LEU A 246 -6.72 -6.22 -7.88
C LEU A 246 -6.74 -5.26 -6.71
N ARG A 247 -6.76 -3.95 -7.00
CA ARG A 247 -6.95 -2.96 -5.96
C ARG A 247 -8.37 -3.04 -5.44
N VAL A 248 -8.51 -2.92 -4.11
CA VAL A 248 -9.81 -2.92 -3.45
C VAL A 248 -10.01 -1.54 -2.79
N PRO A 249 -11.21 -0.95 -2.88
CA PRO A 249 -11.54 0.32 -2.24
C PRO A 249 -11.28 0.30 -0.74
N ARG A 250 -10.83 1.45 -0.21
CA ARG A 250 -10.60 1.62 1.24
C ARG A 250 -11.87 1.38 2.05
N ALA A 251 -13.02 1.85 1.58
CA ALA A 251 -14.32 1.66 2.26
C ALA A 251 -14.69 0.18 2.43
N ARG A 252 -14.40 -0.66 1.43
CA ARG A 252 -14.61 -2.12 1.55
C ARG A 252 -13.66 -2.75 2.57
N SER A 253 -12.44 -2.24 2.68
CA SER A 253 -11.47 -2.68 3.69
C SER A 253 -11.88 -2.24 5.11
N LYS A 254 -12.65 -1.15 5.26
CA LYS A 254 -13.23 -0.69 6.54
C LYS A 254 -14.52 -1.42 6.91
N ARG A 255 -15.26 -1.96 5.94
CA ARG A 255 -16.50 -2.75 6.12
C ARG A 255 -16.28 -4.20 6.55
N GLN A 256 -15.03 -4.69 6.55
CA GLN A 256 -14.72 -5.83 7.40
C GLN A 256 -14.90 -5.34 8.82
N SER A 257 -16.09 -5.58 9.36
CA SER A 257 -16.38 -5.45 10.78
C SER A 257 -15.20 -6.03 11.52
N TRP A 258 -14.59 -5.19 12.34
CA TRP A 258 -13.81 -5.64 13.47
C TRP A 258 -14.79 -6.45 14.32
N ALA A 259 -14.92 -7.74 14.03
CA ALA A 259 -15.95 -8.60 14.62
C ALA A 259 -15.84 -8.71 16.15
N HIS A 260 -14.80 -8.12 16.76
CA HIS A 260 -14.56 -8.14 18.20
C HIS A 260 -13.85 -6.87 18.70
N VAL A 261 -14.33 -5.69 18.35
CA VAL A 261 -13.89 -4.46 19.06
C VAL A 261 -15.07 -3.87 19.80
N THR A 262 -15.04 -4.05 21.13
CA THR A 262 -15.95 -3.42 22.08
C THR A 262 -15.69 -1.91 22.12
N GLU A 263 -16.69 -1.10 22.47
CA GLU A 263 -16.54 0.38 22.54
C GLU A 263 -15.39 0.83 23.48
N GLU A 264 -15.02 -0.01 24.45
CA GLU A 264 -13.86 0.20 25.33
C GLU A 264 -12.51 0.21 24.61
N THR A 265 -12.42 -0.30 23.38
CA THR A 265 -11.20 -0.35 22.55
C THR A 265 -11.14 0.77 21.49
N LEU A 266 -11.96 1.82 21.63
CA LEU A 266 -11.89 3.01 20.78
C LEU A 266 -10.70 3.90 21.17
N ILE A 267 -10.05 4.50 20.15
CA ILE A 267 -8.89 5.40 20.26
C ILE A 267 -9.10 6.57 21.24
N SER A 268 -10.36 6.92 21.56
CA SER A 268 -10.76 8.03 22.42
C SER A 268 -10.43 7.87 23.91
N ASN A 269 -10.12 6.66 24.41
CA ASN A 269 -9.85 6.42 25.84
C ASN A 269 -8.35 6.23 26.18
N ARG A 270 -7.44 6.79 25.38
CA ARG A 270 -5.99 6.67 25.61
C ARG A 270 -5.54 7.50 26.85
N PRO A 271 -4.85 6.92 27.85
CA PRO A 271 -4.19 7.69 28.90
C PRO A 271 -3.07 8.59 28.32
N PRO A 272 -2.93 9.86 28.76
CA PRO A 272 -1.93 10.80 28.25
C PRO A 272 -0.48 10.31 28.41
N GLU A 273 -0.20 9.58 29.49
CA GLU A 273 1.13 9.09 29.85
C GLU A 273 1.70 8.06 28.85
N VAL A 274 0.83 7.37 28.10
CA VAL A 274 1.24 6.39 27.05
C VAL A 274 1.44 7.09 25.70
N ALA A 275 1.08 8.37 25.57
CA ALA A 275 1.30 9.19 24.38
C ALA A 275 2.76 9.58 24.22
N ASP A 276 3.48 9.75 25.34
CA ASP A 276 4.81 10.32 25.31
C ASP A 276 5.86 9.27 24.91
N ARG A 277 5.96 9.09 23.60
CA ARG A 277 6.98 8.30 22.92
C ARG A 277 8.23 9.16 22.65
N ALA A 278 8.52 10.08 23.56
CA ALA A 278 9.57 11.07 23.40
C ALA A 278 10.92 10.55 23.92
N VAL A 279 10.91 9.63 24.90
CA VAL A 279 12.12 9.12 25.52
C VAL A 279 12.61 7.86 24.77
N PRO A 280 13.80 7.89 24.17
CA PRO A 280 14.38 6.72 23.53
C PRO A 280 14.80 5.65 24.56
N GLY A 281 14.87 4.40 24.12
CA GLY A 281 15.37 3.29 24.93
C GLY A 281 14.30 2.50 25.68
N HIS A 282 13.03 2.81 25.44
CA HIS A 282 11.91 1.97 25.83
C HIS A 282 11.52 1.06 24.67
N TRP A 283 11.47 -0.24 24.91
CA TRP A 283 11.24 -1.25 23.89
C TRP A 283 9.91 -1.97 24.12
N GLU A 284 9.17 -2.25 23.05
CA GLU A 284 8.06 -3.19 23.05
C GLU A 284 8.59 -4.52 22.50
N GLY A 285 8.31 -5.64 23.17
CA GLY A 285 8.80 -6.94 22.74
C GLY A 285 7.71 -7.99 22.51
N ASP A 286 7.75 -8.76 21.42
CA ASP A 286 6.71 -9.75 21.07
C ASP A 286 7.29 -11.00 20.40
N LEU A 287 6.48 -12.05 20.26
CA LEU A 287 6.83 -13.26 19.51
C LEU A 287 6.04 -13.38 18.21
N VAL A 288 6.78 -13.58 17.13
CA VAL A 288 6.23 -14.01 15.84
C VAL A 288 6.31 -15.53 15.79
N ILE A 289 5.16 -16.20 15.96
CA ILE A 289 5.06 -17.66 15.90
C ILE A 289 4.87 -18.16 14.45
N GLY A 290 5.54 -19.27 14.14
CA GLY A 290 5.50 -20.03 12.89
C GLY A 290 4.89 -21.43 13.04
N LEU A 291 5.08 -22.27 12.02
CA LEU A 291 4.75 -23.70 12.09
C LEU A 291 5.69 -24.44 13.03
N GLN A 292 5.25 -25.62 13.48
CA GLN A 292 6.05 -26.50 14.34
C GLN A 292 6.64 -25.76 15.55
N ARG A 293 5.85 -24.81 16.12
CA ARG A 293 6.23 -23.99 17.27
C ARG A 293 7.57 -23.23 17.11
N SER A 294 8.02 -22.98 15.89
CA SER A 294 9.12 -22.04 15.67
C SER A 294 8.69 -20.62 16.04
N ALA A 295 9.64 -19.81 16.49
CA ALA A 295 9.39 -18.45 16.92
C ALA A 295 10.55 -17.53 16.52
N ILE A 296 10.23 -16.25 16.36
CA ILE A 296 11.20 -15.16 16.28
C ILE A 296 10.80 -14.15 17.34
N GLY A 297 11.74 -13.78 18.21
CA GLY A 297 11.55 -12.65 19.13
C GLY A 297 11.66 -11.33 18.38
N THR A 298 10.85 -10.37 18.76
CA THR A 298 10.84 -9.03 18.16
C THR A 298 10.99 -8.02 19.26
N LEU A 299 11.86 -7.03 19.06
CA LEU A 299 12.03 -5.87 19.92
C LEU A 299 11.90 -4.62 19.06
N VAL A 300 11.02 -3.70 19.44
CA VAL A 300 10.78 -2.46 18.70
C VAL A 300 10.88 -1.27 19.63
N GLU A 301 11.79 -0.35 19.31
CA GLU A 301 12.01 0.87 20.10
C GLU A 301 10.83 1.85 19.91
N ARG A 302 10.30 2.37 21.01
CA ARG A 302 9.02 3.10 21.04
C ARG A 302 9.10 4.52 20.46
N THR A 303 10.26 5.09 20.23
CA THR A 303 10.41 6.43 19.67
C THR A 303 10.64 6.34 18.16
N THR A 304 11.74 5.68 17.79
CA THR A 304 12.35 5.52 16.46
C THR A 304 11.76 4.37 15.65
N ARG A 305 11.03 3.44 16.28
CA ARG A 305 10.54 2.18 15.64
C ARG A 305 11.67 1.26 15.19
N PHE A 306 12.88 1.45 15.68
CA PHE A 306 14.00 0.59 15.35
C PHE A 306 13.69 -0.83 15.82
N THR A 307 13.79 -1.78 14.90
CA THR A 307 13.36 -3.16 15.10
C THR A 307 14.59 -4.07 15.16
N MET A 308 14.68 -4.90 16.19
CA MET A 308 15.62 -6.00 16.30
C MET A 308 14.85 -7.32 16.29
N LEU A 309 15.42 -8.32 15.61
CA LEU A 309 14.88 -9.67 15.56
C LEU A 309 15.81 -10.61 16.32
N ILE A 310 15.22 -11.41 17.20
CA ILE A 310 15.92 -12.33 18.09
C ILE A 310 15.75 -13.72 17.52
N HIS A 311 16.90 -14.34 17.21
CA HIS A 311 16.96 -15.70 16.73
C HIS A 311 16.74 -16.67 17.90
N LEU A 312 15.75 -17.56 17.75
CA LEU A 312 15.34 -18.53 18.75
C LEU A 312 15.42 -19.94 18.15
N PRO A 313 16.64 -20.53 18.07
CA PRO A 313 16.82 -21.85 17.49
C PRO A 313 16.18 -22.93 18.37
N ARG A 314 15.80 -24.05 17.76
CA ARG A 314 15.34 -25.23 18.51
C ARG A 314 16.48 -25.77 19.37
N GLU A 315 16.14 -26.22 20.56
CA GLU A 315 17.08 -26.89 21.45
C GLU A 315 17.32 -28.33 21.00
N GLU A 316 18.42 -28.89 21.48
CA GLU A 316 18.75 -30.30 21.25
C GLU A 316 17.61 -31.22 21.72
N GLY A 317 17.32 -32.26 20.92
CA GLY A 317 16.24 -33.21 21.20
C GLY A 317 14.83 -32.74 20.81
N TYR A 318 14.66 -31.54 20.22
CA TYR A 318 13.34 -31.13 19.70
C TYR A 318 12.84 -32.08 18.61
N GLY A 319 11.64 -32.64 18.81
CA GLY A 319 11.03 -33.60 17.88
C GLY A 319 11.52 -35.05 18.06
N ILE A 320 12.55 -35.27 18.88
CA ILE A 320 13.05 -36.59 19.27
C ILE A 320 12.52 -36.94 20.66
N ILE A 321 12.67 -36.03 21.62
CA ILE A 321 12.21 -36.22 23.00
C ILE A 321 10.69 -36.00 23.06
N PRO A 322 9.90 -36.98 23.54
CA PRO A 322 8.47 -36.82 23.69
C PRO A 322 8.13 -35.66 24.63
N ARG A 323 7.11 -34.88 24.26
CA ARG A 323 6.70 -33.73 25.05
C ARG A 323 6.07 -34.17 26.38
N THR A 324 6.66 -33.75 27.48
CA THR A 324 6.07 -33.86 28.82
C THR A 324 5.47 -32.52 29.26
N LYS A 325 4.36 -32.57 30.03
CA LYS A 325 3.76 -31.37 30.62
C LYS A 325 4.75 -30.79 31.64
N ASN A 326 5.05 -29.50 31.52
CA ASN A 326 6.10 -28.81 32.30
C ASN A 326 7.54 -29.33 32.07
N GLY A 327 7.77 -30.11 31.01
CA GLY A 327 9.12 -30.48 30.58
C GLY A 327 9.88 -29.32 29.94
N PRO A 328 11.17 -29.51 29.60
CA PRO A 328 12.00 -28.49 29.00
C PRO A 328 11.39 -27.96 27.70
N ALA A 329 11.47 -26.64 27.52
CA ALA A 329 10.89 -25.96 26.37
C ALA A 329 11.83 -26.03 25.16
N LEU A 330 11.92 -27.21 24.53
CA LEU A 330 12.87 -27.47 23.45
C LEU A 330 12.61 -26.71 22.14
N ALA A 331 11.49 -25.98 22.06
CA ALA A 331 11.11 -25.24 20.85
C ALA A 331 11.90 -23.93 20.64
N GLY A 332 12.82 -23.58 21.56
CA GLY A 332 13.72 -22.43 21.42
C GLY A 332 13.23 -21.12 22.04
N TYR A 333 11.98 -21.08 22.51
CA TYR A 333 11.37 -19.88 23.11
C TYR A 333 10.89 -20.11 24.55
N GLY A 334 11.54 -21.04 25.26
CA GLY A 334 11.35 -21.21 26.70
C GLY A 334 11.82 -19.99 27.49
N ALA A 335 11.38 -19.86 28.74
CA ALA A 335 11.68 -18.70 29.58
C ALA A 335 13.18 -18.39 29.68
N VAL A 336 13.99 -19.43 29.91
CA VAL A 336 15.46 -19.33 30.05
C VAL A 336 16.10 -18.94 28.71
N THR A 337 15.88 -19.72 27.64
CA THR A 337 16.43 -19.46 26.30
C THR A 337 16.04 -18.06 25.80
N MET A 338 14.80 -17.66 26.03
CA MET A 338 14.30 -16.35 25.62
C MET A 338 14.98 -15.22 26.40
N ALA A 339 15.11 -15.36 27.73
CA ALA A 339 15.80 -14.39 28.56
C ALA A 339 17.27 -14.23 28.16
N ASP A 340 17.97 -15.33 27.88
CA ASP A 340 19.38 -15.32 27.46
C ASP A 340 19.55 -14.69 26.08
N ALA A 341 18.70 -15.04 25.12
CA ALA A 341 18.72 -14.46 23.77
C ALA A 341 18.37 -12.96 23.80
N LEU A 342 17.41 -12.55 24.63
CA LEU A 342 17.08 -11.15 24.88
C LEU A 342 18.26 -10.40 25.50
N ALA A 343 18.86 -10.95 26.56
CA ALA A 343 19.97 -10.33 27.26
C ALA A 343 21.16 -10.13 26.31
N LYS A 344 21.52 -11.16 25.54
CA LYS A 344 22.55 -11.07 24.51
C LYS A 344 22.27 -9.98 23.48
N THR A 345 21.01 -9.79 23.09
CA THR A 345 20.63 -8.77 22.11
C THR A 345 20.68 -7.36 22.71
N ILE A 346 20.11 -7.16 23.89
CA ILE A 346 19.99 -5.86 24.55
C ILE A 346 21.34 -5.32 25.02
N THR A 347 22.26 -6.19 25.44
CA THR A 347 23.60 -5.77 25.86
C THR A 347 24.46 -5.22 24.72
N THR A 348 24.12 -5.50 23.46
CA THR A 348 24.77 -4.86 22.29
C THR A 348 24.43 -3.37 22.15
N LEU A 349 23.37 -2.91 22.81
CA LEU A 349 22.93 -1.52 22.72
C LEU A 349 23.72 -0.62 23.68
N PRO A 350 23.95 0.65 23.32
CA PRO A 350 24.41 1.66 24.26
C PRO A 350 23.52 1.73 25.50
N GLN A 351 24.10 2.00 26.67
CA GLN A 351 23.38 2.01 27.96
C GLN A 351 22.18 2.97 27.94
N GLN A 352 22.28 4.07 27.20
CA GLN A 352 21.23 5.08 27.09
C GLN A 352 19.95 4.52 26.43
N LEU A 353 20.09 3.51 25.57
CA LEU A 353 18.97 2.83 24.91
C LEU A 353 18.43 1.64 25.72
N ARG A 354 18.95 1.37 26.92
CA ARG A 354 18.58 0.21 27.76
C ARG A 354 17.68 0.63 28.93
N GLN A 355 16.58 1.34 28.67
CA GLN A 355 15.72 1.87 29.74
C GLN A 355 14.72 0.83 30.27
N SER A 356 13.88 0.29 29.39
CA SER A 356 12.91 -0.75 29.76
C SER A 356 12.41 -1.56 28.58
N VAL A 357 11.86 -2.75 28.88
CA VAL A 357 11.15 -3.60 27.92
C VAL A 357 9.72 -3.83 28.40
N THR A 358 8.74 -3.68 27.51
CA THR A 358 7.34 -4.05 27.74
C THR A 358 7.00 -5.33 26.98
N TRP A 359 6.53 -6.37 27.68
CA TRP A 359 6.19 -7.68 27.11
C TRP A 359 4.72 -8.08 27.39
N ASP A 360 4.24 -9.14 26.74
CA ASP A 360 2.94 -9.76 27.03
C ASP A 360 3.10 -10.71 28.23
N ARG A 361 2.01 -11.04 28.95
CA ARG A 361 2.03 -11.96 30.11
C ARG A 361 2.19 -13.43 29.69
N GLY A 362 2.95 -13.67 28.64
CA GLY A 362 3.33 -14.99 28.17
C GLY A 362 4.31 -15.69 29.13
N LYS A 363 4.31 -17.02 29.10
CA LYS A 363 5.23 -17.84 29.93
C LYS A 363 6.69 -17.72 29.46
N GLU A 364 6.89 -17.20 28.26
CA GLU A 364 8.18 -17.04 27.60
C GLU A 364 9.09 -16.02 28.29
N LEU A 365 8.54 -15.17 29.16
CA LEU A 365 9.31 -14.18 29.92
C LEU A 365 9.14 -14.36 31.45
N SER A 366 8.82 -15.57 31.91
CA SER A 366 8.67 -15.82 33.34
C SER A 366 9.99 -15.64 34.12
N ASP A 367 11.14 -15.73 33.45
CA ASP A 367 12.48 -15.51 34.02
C ASP A 367 12.97 -14.04 33.88
N HIS A 368 12.04 -13.10 33.80
CA HIS A 368 12.33 -11.65 33.64
C HIS A 368 13.10 -11.05 34.82
N ALA A 369 12.98 -11.63 36.02
CA ALA A 369 13.72 -11.19 37.20
C ALA A 369 15.24 -11.36 36.99
N ARG A 370 15.67 -12.54 36.51
CA ARG A 370 17.07 -12.80 36.13
C ARG A 370 17.53 -11.86 35.02
N PHE A 371 16.73 -11.73 33.96
CA PHE A 371 17.02 -10.81 32.86
C PHE A 371 17.24 -9.36 33.36
N THR A 372 16.45 -8.88 34.32
CA THR A 372 16.58 -7.53 34.88
C THR A 372 17.88 -7.37 35.65
N VAL A 373 18.27 -8.39 36.44
CA VAL A 373 19.53 -8.40 37.18
C VAL A 373 20.73 -8.40 36.23
N ASP A 374 20.71 -9.24 35.20
CA ASP A 374 21.84 -9.42 34.28
C ASP A 374 22.05 -8.22 33.36
N THR A 375 20.98 -7.52 32.97
CA THR A 375 21.03 -6.45 31.96
C THR A 375 20.85 -5.05 32.51
N GLY A 376 20.33 -4.92 33.73
CA GLY A 376 19.89 -3.66 34.32
C GLY A 376 18.59 -3.10 33.72
N VAL A 377 17.94 -3.83 32.80
CA VAL A 377 16.76 -3.35 32.07
C VAL A 377 15.48 -3.81 32.75
N ARG A 378 14.64 -2.85 33.15
CA ARG A 378 13.36 -3.15 33.79
C ARG A 378 12.37 -3.74 32.80
N VAL A 379 11.71 -4.83 33.21
CA VAL A 379 10.65 -5.47 32.43
C VAL A 379 9.28 -5.09 32.98
N TYR A 380 8.39 -4.69 32.09
CA TYR A 380 6.99 -4.40 32.37
C TYR A 380 6.09 -5.34 31.56
N PHE A 381 4.94 -5.71 32.12
CA PHE A 381 3.97 -6.54 31.43
C PHE A 381 2.73 -5.74 31.06
N ALA A 382 2.25 -5.92 29.83
CA ALA A 382 0.96 -5.39 29.41
C ALA A 382 -0.18 -6.04 30.22
N ASP A 383 -1.29 -5.31 30.35
CA ASP A 383 -2.48 -5.80 31.04
C ASP A 383 -3.22 -6.85 30.18
N PRO A 384 -3.90 -7.82 30.81
CA PRO A 384 -4.68 -8.79 30.08
C PRO A 384 -5.72 -8.09 29.22
N LYS A 385 -5.92 -8.59 28.00
CA LYS A 385 -6.87 -8.04 27.01
C LYS A 385 -6.58 -6.58 26.60
N SER A 386 -5.35 -6.08 26.80
CA SER A 386 -4.95 -4.71 26.47
C SER A 386 -3.91 -4.61 25.32
N PRO A 387 -4.18 -5.16 24.12
CA PRO A 387 -3.21 -5.18 23.01
C PRO A 387 -2.77 -3.78 22.56
N TRP A 388 -3.59 -2.74 22.79
CA TRP A 388 -3.28 -1.36 22.43
C TRP A 388 -2.07 -0.77 23.19
N GLN A 389 -1.74 -1.30 24.37
CA GLN A 389 -0.53 -0.91 25.12
C GLN A 389 0.76 -1.25 24.34
N ARG A 390 0.66 -2.10 23.30
CA ARG A 390 1.77 -2.56 22.44
C ARG A 390 1.48 -2.37 20.95
N GLY A 391 0.77 -1.28 20.61
CA GLY A 391 0.39 -1.01 19.22
C GLY A 391 1.56 -0.87 18.24
N THR A 392 2.79 -0.62 18.72
CA THR A 392 3.97 -0.56 17.84
C THR A 392 4.35 -1.95 17.34
N ASN A 393 4.35 -2.94 18.23
CA ASN A 393 4.68 -4.31 17.88
C ASN A 393 3.66 -4.95 16.96
N GLU A 394 2.36 -4.73 17.16
CA GLU A 394 1.33 -5.30 16.28
C GLU A 394 1.53 -4.83 14.82
N ASN A 395 1.77 -3.53 14.62
CA ASN A 395 2.03 -3.01 13.29
C ASN A 395 3.34 -3.55 12.71
N THR A 396 4.40 -3.65 13.50
CA THR A 396 5.71 -4.15 13.07
C THR A 396 5.67 -5.64 12.73
N ASN A 397 4.97 -6.45 13.52
CA ASN A 397 4.69 -7.85 13.24
C ASN A 397 3.88 -7.99 11.95
N GLY A 398 2.91 -7.11 11.72
CA GLY A 398 2.19 -7.02 10.45
C GLY A 398 3.09 -6.69 9.24
N LEU A 399 4.25 -6.05 9.44
CA LEU A 399 5.25 -5.84 8.40
C LEU A 399 6.16 -7.04 8.24
N LEU A 400 6.60 -7.65 9.33
CA LEU A 400 7.41 -8.87 9.35
C LEU A 400 6.73 -10.04 8.65
N ARG A 401 5.38 -10.12 8.69
CA ARG A 401 4.60 -11.09 7.91
C ARG A 401 4.73 -10.92 6.39
N GLN A 402 5.46 -9.92 5.89
CA GLN A 402 5.89 -9.87 4.49
C GLN A 402 7.03 -10.84 4.18
N TYR A 403 7.92 -11.06 5.13
CA TYR A 403 9.10 -11.92 5.03
C TYR A 403 8.91 -13.27 5.72
N PHE A 404 8.09 -13.29 6.77
CA PHE A 404 7.76 -14.45 7.60
C PHE A 404 6.24 -14.72 7.61
N PRO A 405 5.65 -15.15 6.48
CA PRO A 405 4.22 -15.42 6.38
C PRO A 405 3.71 -16.36 7.47
N LYS A 406 2.41 -16.28 7.80
CA LYS A 406 1.81 -17.28 8.69
C LYS A 406 1.84 -18.64 8.00
N GLY A 407 2.08 -19.71 8.75
CA GLY A 407 2.10 -21.06 8.16
C GLY A 407 3.42 -21.42 7.45
N THR A 408 4.53 -20.75 7.80
CA THR A 408 5.89 -21.17 7.43
C THR A 408 6.66 -21.58 8.69
N ASP A 409 7.63 -22.48 8.57
CA ASP A 409 8.59 -22.75 9.64
C ASP A 409 9.62 -21.62 9.71
N LEU A 410 9.84 -21.07 10.90
CA LEU A 410 10.76 -19.95 11.14
C LEU A 410 12.14 -20.41 11.58
N SER A 411 12.30 -21.65 12.05
CA SER A 411 13.60 -22.15 12.51
C SER A 411 14.61 -22.38 11.38
N ARG A 412 14.18 -22.26 10.12
CA ARG A 412 15.06 -22.35 8.94
C ARG A 412 15.90 -21.10 8.71
N TRP A 413 15.62 -20.00 9.42
CA TRP A 413 16.27 -18.71 9.21
C TRP A 413 17.36 -18.52 10.25
N SER A 414 18.56 -18.18 9.79
CA SER A 414 19.71 -17.90 10.65
C SER A 414 19.62 -16.54 11.33
N SER A 415 20.47 -16.29 12.32
CA SER A 415 20.62 -14.95 12.93
C SER A 415 20.94 -13.87 11.90
N ASP A 416 21.75 -14.20 10.89
CA ASP A 416 22.17 -13.28 9.82
C ASP A 416 21.00 -12.91 8.90
N ASP A 417 20.17 -13.90 8.57
CA ASP A 417 18.96 -13.68 7.78
C ASP A 417 18.00 -12.72 8.52
N LEU A 418 17.81 -12.95 9.82
CA LEU A 418 16.98 -12.09 10.65
C LEU A 418 17.58 -10.68 10.75
N ALA A 419 18.89 -10.54 10.88
CA ALA A 419 19.57 -9.25 10.89
C ALA A 419 19.38 -8.49 9.55
N ALA A 420 19.44 -9.17 8.41
CA ALA A 420 19.21 -8.58 7.10
C ALA A 420 17.75 -8.11 6.91
N ILE A 421 16.78 -8.88 7.39
CA ILE A 421 15.37 -8.46 7.39
C ILE A 421 15.12 -7.28 8.34
N ALA A 422 15.72 -7.30 9.53
CA ALA A 422 15.67 -6.20 10.47
C ALA A 422 16.24 -4.91 9.85
N HIS A 423 17.43 -5.01 9.23
CA HIS A 423 18.06 -3.92 8.50
C HIS A 423 17.15 -3.38 7.37
N THR A 424 16.54 -4.27 6.59
CA THR A 424 15.60 -3.87 5.52
C THR A 424 14.37 -3.14 6.06
N LEU A 425 13.86 -3.52 7.25
CA LEU A 425 12.78 -2.78 7.91
C LEU A 425 13.24 -1.45 8.50
N ASN A 426 14.47 -1.39 9.03
CA ASN A 426 15.05 -0.20 9.64
C ASN A 426 15.52 0.82 8.61
N THR A 427 15.71 0.43 7.36
CA THR A 427 15.97 1.32 6.21
C THR A 427 14.70 1.64 5.42
N ARG A 428 13.53 1.13 5.84
CA ARG A 428 12.24 1.43 5.21
C ARG A 428 11.57 2.64 5.88
N PRO A 429 11.23 3.71 5.15
CA PRO A 429 10.73 4.96 5.73
C PRO A 429 9.38 4.79 6.42
N ARG A 430 9.16 5.51 7.52
CA ARG A 430 7.93 5.46 8.33
C ARG A 430 7.19 6.79 8.28
N LYS A 431 5.90 6.74 7.98
CA LYS A 431 5.01 7.92 8.03
C LYS A 431 5.02 8.58 9.42
N ALA A 432 5.08 7.78 10.48
CA ALA A 432 5.13 8.25 11.86
C ALA A 432 6.41 9.02 12.22
N LEU A 433 7.47 8.91 11.40
CA LEU A 433 8.76 9.58 11.58
C LEU A 433 8.98 10.67 10.52
N GLY A 434 7.89 11.22 9.96
CA GLY A 434 8.01 12.21 8.87
C GLY A 434 8.70 11.66 7.61
N TRP A 435 8.59 10.34 7.36
CA TRP A 435 9.25 9.62 6.25
C TRP A 435 10.76 9.43 6.39
N LYS A 436 11.33 9.68 7.58
CA LYS A 436 12.63 9.13 7.97
C LYS A 436 12.54 7.62 8.15
N THR A 437 13.68 6.96 8.02
CA THR A 437 13.84 5.54 8.33
C THR A 437 14.09 5.35 9.84
N PRO A 438 13.71 4.20 10.43
CA PRO A 438 14.03 3.93 11.83
C PRO A 438 15.53 4.03 12.15
N ALA A 439 16.40 3.65 11.21
CA ALA A 439 17.85 3.78 11.35
C ALA A 439 18.29 5.25 11.45
N GLU A 440 17.81 6.11 10.54
CA GLU A 440 18.09 7.55 10.60
C GLU A 440 17.57 8.19 11.90
N ALA A 441 16.35 7.84 12.30
CA ALA A 441 15.75 8.36 13.53
C ALA A 441 16.54 7.91 14.78
N LEU A 442 17.03 6.67 14.81
CA LEU A 442 17.88 6.19 15.90
C LEU A 442 19.24 6.89 15.92
N GLU A 443 19.85 7.09 14.76
CA GLU A 443 21.13 7.78 14.65
C GLU A 443 21.04 9.25 15.13
N GLU A 444 19.96 9.95 14.76
CA GLU A 444 19.69 11.31 15.25
C GLU A 444 19.56 11.36 16.78
N GLN A 445 18.87 10.38 17.37
CA GLN A 445 18.75 10.27 18.84
C GLN A 445 20.12 10.01 19.49
N LEU A 446 20.92 9.10 18.93
CA LEU A 446 22.25 8.80 19.44
C LEU A 446 23.18 10.02 19.38
N ARG A 447 23.14 10.79 18.28
CA ARG A 447 23.92 12.05 18.16
C ARG A 447 23.46 13.12 19.14
N SER A 448 22.15 13.28 19.32
CA SER A 448 21.59 14.26 20.28
C SER A 448 22.00 13.96 21.72
N VAL A 449 22.16 12.69 22.08
CA VAL A 449 22.58 12.28 23.43
C VAL A 449 24.09 12.45 23.63
N GLN A 450 24.89 12.40 22.57
CA GLN A 450 26.34 12.62 22.60
C GLN A 450 26.76 14.10 22.64
N GLN A 451 25.85 15.03 22.32
CA GLN A 451 26.07 16.47 22.48
C GLN A 451 25.43 16.96 23.79
N PRO A 452 26.10 16.87 24.95
CA PRO A 452 25.64 17.60 26.12
C PRO A 452 25.67 19.09 25.79
N GLY A 453 24.57 19.79 26.08
CA GLY A 453 24.42 21.21 25.76
C GLY A 453 25.65 22.01 26.16
N VAL A 454 26.26 22.68 25.18
CA VAL A 454 27.18 23.78 25.45
C VAL A 454 26.31 24.86 26.08
N ALA A 455 26.31 24.91 27.42
CA ALA A 455 25.78 26.05 28.13
C ALA A 455 26.63 27.26 27.74
N THR A 456 26.06 28.14 26.91
CA THR A 456 26.62 29.46 26.67
C THR A 456 26.51 30.23 27.99
N THR A 457 27.61 30.30 28.74
CA THR A 457 27.76 31.29 29.82
C THR A 457 27.81 32.66 29.18
N GLY A 458 26.70 33.39 29.27
CA GLY A 458 26.63 34.84 29.04
C GLY A 458 26.57 35.57 30.36
#